data_AF-A0A840KDK6-F1
#
_entry.id   AF-A0A840KDK6-F1
#
_cell.length_a   1.000
_cell.length_b   1.000
_cell.length_c   1.000
_cell.angle_alpha   90.00
_cell.angle_beta   90.00
_cell.angle_gamma   90.00
#
_symmetry.space_group_name_H-M   'P 1'
#
loop_
_entity.id
_entity.type
_entity.pdbx_description
1 polymer ?
#
loop_
_entity_poly.entity_id
_entity_poly.type
_entity_poly.pdbx_seq_one_letter_code
_entity_poly.pdbx_strand_id
1 'polypeptide(L)'
;MRSFIRAGYLITLKEKKWTANTQLKKVSPLVLGLLSEKEYQNPLLVFKKAFKEYSIKEFDYFISGMVYFSMGIYDNPPERNMISPYIHLTKMLDAAYLILERRGKK
;
A
#
# COMPACT_ATOMS: atom_id res chain seq x y z
N MET A 1 0.17 -5.60 -10.45
CA MET A 1 0.59 -4.37 -9.74
C MET A 1 -0.16 -3.10 -10.17
N ARG A 2 -0.14 -2.70 -11.45
CA ARG A 2 -0.84 -1.45 -11.89
C ARG A 2 -2.33 -1.42 -11.55
N SER A 3 -3.05 -2.53 -11.76
CA SER A 3 -4.47 -2.64 -11.37
C SER A 3 -4.68 -2.49 -9.86
N PHE A 4 -3.77 -3.02 -9.05
CA PHE A 4 -3.81 -2.88 -7.59
C PHE A 4 -3.61 -1.42 -7.15
N ILE A 5 -2.63 -0.71 -7.73
CA ILE A 5 -2.41 0.73 -7.46
C ILE A 5 -3.66 1.53 -7.81
N ARG A 6 -4.27 1.29 -8.98
CA ARG A 6 -5.51 1.97 -9.41
C ARG A 6 -6.68 1.65 -8.49
N ALA A 7 -6.84 0.39 -8.08
CA ALA A 7 -7.87 -0.01 -7.12
C ALA A 7 -7.64 0.66 -5.75
N GLY A 8 -6.40 0.71 -5.27
CA GLY A 8 -6.00 1.42 -4.05
C GLY A 8 -6.34 2.90 -4.10
N TYR A 9 -6.13 3.55 -5.25
CA TYR A 9 -6.53 4.95 -5.45
C TYR A 9 -8.05 5.11 -5.41
N LEU A 10 -8.81 4.21 -6.03
CA LEU A 10 -10.28 4.26 -5.94
C LEU A 10 -10.79 4.04 -4.50
N ILE A 11 -10.08 3.26 -3.68
CA ILE A 11 -10.40 3.07 -2.27
C ILE A 11 -10.28 4.40 -1.50
N THR A 12 -9.25 5.21 -1.76
CA THR A 12 -9.11 6.52 -1.08
C THR A 12 -10.24 7.48 -1.42
N LEU A 13 -10.80 7.39 -2.63
CA LEU A 13 -11.94 8.21 -3.06
C LEU A 13 -13.27 7.77 -2.46
N LYS A 14 -13.43 6.50 -2.10
CA LYS A 14 -14.71 5.89 -1.66
C LYS A 14 -14.91 5.85 -0.14
N GLU A 15 -14.03 6.48 0.63
CA GLU A 15 -13.87 6.27 2.07
C GLU A 15 -15.13 6.50 2.93
N LYS A 16 -16.07 7.36 2.51
CA LYS A 16 -17.30 7.67 3.28
C LYS A 16 -18.16 6.44 3.64
N LYS A 17 -17.95 5.28 3.01
CA LYS A 17 -18.75 4.06 3.25
C LYS A 17 -18.09 3.02 4.15
N TRP A 18 -16.82 3.18 4.55
CA TRP A 18 -16.04 2.08 5.15
C TRP A 18 -15.45 2.41 6.53
N THR A 19 -16.16 3.21 7.33
CA THR A 19 -15.95 3.35 8.77
C THR A 19 -16.56 2.16 9.54
N ALA A 20 -16.32 0.94 9.09
CA ALA A 20 -16.96 -0.25 9.63
C ALA A 20 -15.99 -1.08 10.47
N ASN A 21 -16.22 -1.07 11.79
CA ASN A 21 -15.69 -1.98 12.81
C ASN A 21 -14.18 -2.01 13.03
N THR A 22 -13.67 -0.95 13.66
CA THR A 22 -12.49 -1.00 14.52
C THR A 22 -12.86 -1.68 15.84
N GLN A 23 -13.00 -3.01 15.85
CA GLN A 23 -12.91 -3.72 17.12
C GLN A 23 -11.43 -3.73 17.54
N LEU A 24 -11.17 -3.03 18.64
CA LEU A 24 -9.85 -2.82 19.24
C LEU A 24 -9.37 -4.14 19.89
N LYS A 25 -9.04 -5.16 19.09
CA LYS A 25 -8.33 -6.34 19.61
C LYS A 25 -6.90 -5.92 19.93
N LYS A 26 -6.39 -6.26 21.12
CA LYS A 26 -4.95 -6.20 21.42
C LYS A 26 -4.21 -6.98 20.33
N VAL A 27 -3.43 -6.26 19.52
CA VAL A 27 -2.72 -6.83 18.38
C VAL A 27 -1.33 -7.23 18.82
N SER A 28 -0.90 -8.44 18.49
CA SER A 28 0.50 -8.84 18.67
C SER A 28 1.38 -8.06 17.67
N PRO A 29 2.54 -7.54 18.05
CA PRO A 29 3.45 -6.84 17.14
C PRO A 29 3.82 -7.65 15.89
N LEU A 30 3.86 -8.98 16.01
CA LEU A 30 4.13 -9.88 14.89
C LEU A 30 3.04 -9.87 13.80
N VAL A 31 1.82 -9.46 14.16
CA VAL A 31 0.66 -9.40 13.24
C VAL A 31 0.61 -8.06 12.51
N LEU A 32 1.38 -7.05 12.94
CA LEU A 32 1.36 -5.71 12.37
C LEU A 32 2.08 -5.61 11.01
N GLY A 33 3.00 -6.53 10.69
CA GLY A 33 3.80 -6.43 9.45
C GLY A 33 4.55 -5.10 9.38
N LEU A 34 4.43 -4.37 8.26
CA LEU A 34 4.97 -3.00 8.12
C LEU A 34 3.98 -1.90 8.55
N LEU A 35 2.82 -2.26 9.11
CA LEU A 35 1.80 -1.31 9.54
C LEU A 35 2.10 -0.77 10.92
N SER A 36 1.94 0.54 11.10
CA SER A 36 1.83 1.12 12.43
C SER A 36 0.52 0.68 13.10
N GLU A 37 0.43 0.75 14.42
CA GLU A 37 -0.80 0.44 15.15
C GLU A 37 -2.02 1.22 14.59
N LYS A 38 -1.85 2.51 14.27
CA LYS A 38 -2.92 3.34 13.66
C LYS A 38 -3.37 2.81 12.30
N GLU A 39 -2.43 2.35 11.49
CA GLU A 39 -2.70 1.78 10.16
C GLU A 39 -3.28 0.37 10.26
N TYR A 40 -2.87 -0.40 11.25
CA TYR A 40 -3.52 -1.69 11.52
C TYR A 40 -4.97 -1.48 11.94
N GLN A 41 -5.25 -0.57 12.86
CA GLN A 41 -6.64 -0.28 13.25
C GLN A 41 -7.46 0.21 12.05
N ASN A 42 -6.93 1.16 11.26
CA ASN A 42 -7.56 1.64 10.04
C ASN A 42 -6.66 1.46 8.79
N PRO A 43 -6.75 0.31 8.10
CA PRO A 43 -5.90 0.03 6.92
C PRO A 43 -6.13 0.98 5.75
N LEU A 44 -7.26 1.69 5.71
CA LEU A 44 -7.52 2.69 4.66
C LEU A 44 -6.57 3.89 4.73
N LEU A 45 -6.03 4.19 5.93
CA LEU A 45 -5.05 5.25 6.11
C LEU A 45 -3.77 5.01 5.33
N VAL A 46 -3.41 3.74 5.08
CA VAL A 46 -2.19 3.39 4.35
C VAL A 46 -2.29 3.89 2.90
N PHE A 47 -3.40 3.60 2.23
CA PHE A 47 -3.64 4.07 0.86
C PHE A 47 -3.66 5.60 0.81
N LYS A 48 -4.27 6.27 1.79
CA LYS A 48 -4.30 7.74 1.86
C LYS A 48 -2.91 8.35 1.96
N LYS A 49 -2.05 7.81 2.83
CA LYS A 49 -0.68 8.29 2.98
C LYS A 49 0.12 8.07 1.69
N ALA A 50 0.02 6.88 1.11
CA ALA A 50 0.69 6.55 -0.15
C ALA A 50 0.31 7.53 -1.27
N PHE A 51 -0.99 7.77 -1.49
CA PHE A 51 -1.47 8.67 -2.55
C PHE A 51 -1.41 10.17 -2.21
N LYS A 52 -1.05 10.52 -0.97
CA LYS A 52 -0.68 11.89 -0.59
C LYS A 52 0.74 12.22 -1.02
N GLU A 53 1.63 11.22 -0.99
CA GLU A 53 3.05 11.38 -1.32
C GLU A 53 3.36 11.05 -2.78
N TYR A 54 2.65 10.10 -3.38
CA TYR A 54 2.92 9.60 -4.72
C TYR A 54 1.65 9.53 -5.58
N SER A 55 1.73 10.06 -6.80
CA SER A 55 0.69 9.89 -7.80
C SER A 55 0.69 8.48 -8.41
N ILE A 56 -0.41 8.10 -9.06
CA ILE A 56 -0.48 6.84 -9.83
C ILE A 56 0.64 6.76 -10.86
N LYS A 57 0.95 7.88 -11.53
CA LYS A 57 2.00 7.94 -12.56
C LYS A 57 3.38 7.67 -11.97
N GLU A 58 3.66 8.18 -10.77
CA GLU A 58 4.94 7.94 -10.08
C GLU A 58 5.07 6.48 -9.63
N PHE A 59 3.99 5.86 -9.16
CA PHE A 59 3.97 4.42 -8.92
C PHE A 59 4.14 3.61 -10.21
N ASP A 60 3.49 3.99 -11.31
CA ASP A 60 3.64 3.32 -12.61
C ASP A 60 5.08 3.45 -13.14
N TYR A 61 5.71 4.62 -12.96
CA TYR A 61 7.12 4.86 -13.27
C TYR A 61 8.03 3.98 -12.40
N PHE A 62 7.82 3.98 -11.09
CA PHE A 62 8.57 3.14 -10.15
C PHE A 62 8.50 1.65 -10.54
N ILE A 63 7.30 1.10 -10.78
CA ILE A 63 7.13 -0.30 -11.18
C ILE A 63 7.86 -0.59 -12.48
N SER A 64 7.77 0.31 -13.46
CA SER A 64 8.43 0.12 -14.75
C SER A 64 9.96 0.16 -14.57
N GLY A 65 10.47 1.11 -13.79
CA GLY A 65 11.89 1.20 -13.44
C GLY A 65 12.42 -0.05 -12.76
N MET A 66 11.66 -0.60 -11.80
CA MET A 66 12.03 -1.87 -11.14
C MET A 66 12.07 -3.04 -12.12
N VAL A 67 11.12 -3.14 -13.04
CA VAL A 67 11.10 -4.20 -14.06
C VAL A 67 12.31 -4.08 -15.00
N TYR A 68 12.54 -2.90 -15.58
CA TYR A 68 13.68 -2.69 -16.49
C TYR A 68 15.04 -2.89 -15.80
N PHE A 69 15.18 -2.43 -14.55
CA PHE A 69 16.38 -2.67 -13.76
C PHE A 69 16.59 -4.17 -13.50
N SER A 70 15.53 -4.88 -13.14
CA SER A 70 15.59 -6.34 -12.91
C SER A 70 15.92 -7.14 -14.17
N MET A 71 15.61 -6.59 -15.35
CA MET A 71 15.96 -7.18 -16.64
C MET A 71 17.40 -6.88 -17.08
N GLY A 72 18.17 -6.09 -16.33
CA GLY A 72 19.52 -5.69 -16.70
C GLY A 72 19.57 -4.75 -17.92
N ILE A 73 18.43 -4.11 -18.27
CA ILE A 73 18.36 -3.16 -19.39
C ILE A 73 19.03 -1.83 -19.03
N TYR A 74 19.10 -1.51 -17.74
CA TYR A 74 19.81 -0.35 -17.23
C TYR A 74 20.96 -0.80 -16.31
N ASP A 75 22.16 -0.29 -16.59
CA ASP A 75 23.35 -0.54 -15.76
C ASP A 75 23.28 0.17 -14.40
N ASN A 76 22.40 1.18 -14.28
CA ASN A 76 22.20 1.97 -13.07
C ASN A 76 20.73 1.95 -12.63
N PRO A 77 20.46 2.00 -11.31
CA PRO A 77 19.10 2.18 -10.82
C PRO A 77 18.55 3.55 -11.27
N PRO A 78 17.24 3.67 -11.48
CA PRO A 78 16.57 4.94 -11.75
C PRO A 78 17.01 6.08 -10.82
N GLU A 79 17.28 7.25 -11.40
CA GLU A 79 17.79 8.44 -10.69
C GLU A 79 16.84 8.96 -9.60
N ARG A 80 15.56 8.58 -9.63
CA ARG A 80 14.56 8.97 -8.64
C ARG A 80 14.49 7.98 -7.49
N ASN A 81 14.14 8.47 -6.29
CA ASN A 81 13.95 7.65 -5.09
C ASN A 81 13.00 6.46 -5.36
N MET A 82 13.55 5.25 -5.29
CA MET A 82 12.83 3.99 -5.50
C MET A 82 12.43 3.31 -4.19
N ILE A 83 13.07 3.67 -3.08
CA ILE A 83 12.88 3.04 -1.77
C ILE A 83 11.52 3.46 -1.19
N SER A 84 11.21 4.76 -1.24
CA SER A 84 9.96 5.26 -0.66
C SER A 84 8.70 4.75 -1.36
N PRO A 85 8.58 4.76 -2.71
CA PRO A 85 7.48 4.10 -3.40
C PRO A 85 7.37 2.61 -3.07
N TYR A 86 8.51 1.91 -2.94
CA TYR A 86 8.53 0.50 -2.53
C TYR A 86 7.92 0.31 -1.14
N ILE A 87 8.34 1.08 -0.13
CA ILE A 87 7.80 0.98 1.24
C ILE A 87 6.29 1.24 1.24
N HIS A 88 5.82 2.29 0.56
CA HIS A 88 4.38 2.57 0.47
C HIS A 88 3.61 1.45 -0.21
N LEU A 89 4.15 0.89 -1.29
CA LEU A 89 3.52 -0.22 -2.00
C LEU A 89 3.41 -1.48 -1.14
N THR A 90 4.48 -1.85 -0.42
CA THR A 90 4.47 -3.01 0.47
C THR A 90 3.48 -2.81 1.61
N LYS A 91 3.44 -1.62 2.23
CA LYS A 91 2.43 -1.31 3.25
C LYS A 91 1.00 -1.38 2.70
N MET A 92 0.76 -0.90 1.47
CA MET A 92 -0.55 -1.04 0.82
C MET A 92 -0.95 -2.51 0.65
N LEU A 93 0.00 -3.40 0.34
CA LEU A 93 -0.25 -4.84 0.25
C LEU A 93 -0.63 -5.44 1.62
N ASP A 94 0.12 -5.13 2.68
CA ASP A 94 -0.20 -5.56 4.05
C ASP A 94 -1.60 -5.08 4.47
N ALA A 95 -1.93 -3.82 4.15
CA ALA A 95 -3.25 -3.25 4.44
C ALA A 95 -4.37 -3.93 3.65
N ALA A 96 -4.13 -4.27 2.38
CA ALA A 96 -5.08 -4.99 1.54
C ALA A 96 -5.33 -6.40 2.07
N TYR A 97 -4.28 -7.11 2.49
CA TYR A 97 -4.39 -8.41 3.13
C TYR A 97 -5.24 -8.34 4.40
N LEU A 98 -4.95 -7.39 5.30
CA LEU A 98 -5.70 -7.18 6.54
C LEU A 98 -7.18 -6.88 6.28
N ILE A 99 -7.47 -6.08 5.25
CA ILE A 99 -8.83 -5.79 4.81
C ILE A 99 -9.57 -7.06 4.39
N LEU A 100 -8.92 -7.95 3.64
CA LEU A 100 -9.52 -9.22 3.19
C LEU A 100 -9.70 -10.18 4.37
N GLU A 101 -8.70 -10.32 5.23
CA GLU A 101 -8.74 -11.16 6.44
C GLU A 101 -9.91 -10.75 7.36
N ARG A 102 -10.11 -9.45 7.57
CA ARG A 102 -11.23 -8.94 8.38
C ARG A 102 -12.60 -9.15 7.74
N ARG A 103 -12.68 -9.23 6.41
CA ARG A 103 -13.93 -9.56 5.70
C ARG A 103 -14.26 -11.05 5.77
N GLY A 104 -13.25 -11.92 5.72
CA GLY A 104 -13.42 -13.38 5.78
C GLY A 104 -13.76 -13.93 7.18
N LYS A 105 -13.54 -13.15 8.24
CA LYS A 105 -13.92 -13.50 9.63
C LYS A 105 -15.34 -13.05 10.02
N LYS A 106 -16.19 -12.69 9.05
CA LYS A 106 -17.60 -12.36 9.27
C LYS A 106 -18.49 -13.57 8.99
#